data_AF-A0A6S6TIS1-F1
#
_entry.id   AF-A0A6S6TIS1-F1
#
_cell.length_a   1.000
_cell.length_b   1.000
_cell.length_c   1.000
_cell.angle_alpha   90.00
_cell.angle_beta   90.00
_cell.angle_gamma   90.00
#
_symmetry.space_group_name_H-M   'P 1'
#
loop_
_entity.id
_entity.type
_entity.pdbx_description
1 polymer ?
#
loop_
_entity_poly.entity_id
_entity_poly.type
_entity_poly.pdbx_seq_one_letter_code
_entity_poly.pdbx_strand_id
1 'polypeptide(L)'
;MITPAEIRQKALKLWGSGKVLQAALQNEDGLLFPWVISFRKPNARQQLEDFSTIRVWMEKLKNQSKAVTGSGYHLDYKVINHRQLGEQRLPERIVFQSREDLLRFIHKLRDYEQLYTTASASISRHPTLHEWIISKPRQFMKHHESWQQLLAVCEYFIEHPQPDYYVRELDIRGVDSKFIEQNKGIL
;
A
#
# COMPACT_ATOMS: atom_id res chain seq x y z
N MET A 1 -5.32 10.96 -20.82
CA MET A 1 -6.42 10.44 -20.00
C MET A 1 -5.85 9.35 -19.09
N ILE A 2 -6.37 9.16 -17.88
CA ILE A 2 -5.84 8.12 -16.99
C ILE A 2 -6.33 6.73 -17.39
N THR A 3 -5.48 5.72 -17.34
CA THR A 3 -5.86 4.32 -17.59
C THR A 3 -6.01 3.53 -16.29
N PRO A 4 -6.78 2.43 -16.27
CA PRO A 4 -6.84 1.57 -15.09
C PRO A 4 -5.48 1.02 -14.64
N ALA A 5 -4.55 0.79 -15.59
CA ALA A 5 -3.19 0.40 -15.29
C ALA A 5 -2.42 1.49 -14.53
N GLU A 6 -2.56 2.76 -14.91
CA GLU A 6 -1.97 3.90 -14.17
C GLU A 6 -2.58 4.06 -12.78
N ILE A 7 -3.90 3.83 -12.62
CA ILE A 7 -4.56 3.81 -11.30
C ILE A 7 -3.90 2.74 -10.41
N ARG A 8 -3.74 1.52 -10.95
CA ARG A 8 -3.10 0.41 -10.25
C ARG A 8 -1.65 0.70 -9.89
N GLN A 9 -0.88 1.29 -10.80
CA GLN A 9 0.50 1.72 -10.51
C GLN A 9 0.56 2.76 -9.39
N LYS A 10 -0.34 3.75 -9.38
CA LYS A 10 -0.40 4.75 -8.30
C LYS A 10 -0.78 4.09 -6.96
N ALA A 11 -1.75 3.17 -6.95
CA ALA A 11 -2.14 2.44 -5.74
C ALA A 11 -1.01 1.52 -5.23
N LEU A 12 -0.30 0.83 -6.13
CA LEU A 12 0.89 0.03 -5.79
C LEU A 12 2.03 0.88 -5.23
N LYS A 13 2.24 2.10 -5.74
CA LYS A 13 3.21 3.06 -5.18
C LYS A 13 2.82 3.49 -3.77
N LEU A 14 1.53 3.73 -3.51
CA LEU A 14 1.06 4.05 -2.16
C LEU A 14 1.28 2.88 -1.20
N TRP A 15 0.94 1.66 -1.62
CA TRP A 15 1.21 0.43 -0.87
C TRP A 15 2.70 0.26 -0.56
N GLY A 16 3.56 0.28 -1.59
CA GLY A 16 5.00 0.12 -1.45
C GLY A 16 5.68 1.27 -0.68
N SER A 17 4.99 2.40 -0.49
CA SER A 17 5.49 3.47 0.37
C SER A 17 5.46 3.14 1.87
N GLY A 18 4.70 2.11 2.27
CA GLY A 18 4.47 1.72 3.66
C GLY A 18 3.41 2.55 4.39
N LYS A 19 2.91 3.64 3.78
CA LYS A 19 1.91 4.53 4.38
C LYS A 19 0.61 3.83 4.79
N VAL A 20 0.19 2.82 4.02
CA VAL A 20 -1.02 2.04 4.31
C VAL A 20 -0.86 1.24 5.60
N LEU A 21 0.30 0.60 5.81
CA LEU A 21 0.61 -0.13 7.03
C LEU A 21 0.82 0.82 8.21
N GLN A 22 1.54 1.92 7.99
CA GLN A 22 1.77 2.96 8.99
C GLN A 22 0.45 3.53 9.54
N ALA A 23 -0.44 4.00 8.65
CA ALA A 23 -1.75 4.53 9.04
C ALA A 23 -2.58 3.49 9.81
N ALA A 24 -2.50 2.22 9.42
CA ALA A 24 -3.17 1.12 10.13
C ALA A 24 -2.66 0.95 11.57
N LEU A 25 -1.34 0.94 11.75
CA LEU A 25 -0.71 0.74 13.07
C LEU A 25 -0.97 1.92 14.01
N GLN A 26 -1.11 3.13 13.46
CA GLN A 26 -1.42 4.33 14.22
C GLN A 26 -2.92 4.56 14.44
N ASN A 27 -3.79 3.71 13.86
CA ASN A 27 -5.24 3.92 13.80
C ASN A 27 -5.64 5.25 13.11
N GLU A 28 -4.84 5.66 12.13
CA GLU A 28 -4.97 6.91 11.37
C GLU A 28 -5.46 6.69 9.94
N ASP A 29 -6.20 5.59 9.68
CA ASP A 29 -6.76 5.31 8.36
C ASP A 29 -7.61 6.47 7.82
N GLY A 30 -8.30 7.20 8.71
CA GLY A 30 -9.10 8.37 8.35
C GLY A 30 -8.29 9.57 7.86
N LEU A 31 -6.97 9.61 8.08
CA LEU A 31 -6.08 10.61 7.49
C LEU A 31 -5.63 10.24 6.07
N LEU A 32 -5.65 8.95 5.74
CA LEU A 32 -5.22 8.44 4.45
C LEU A 32 -6.38 8.22 3.48
N PHE A 33 -7.56 7.84 4.00
CA PHE A 33 -8.77 7.57 3.23
C PHE A 33 -9.89 8.56 3.59
N PRO A 34 -10.65 9.08 2.59
CA PRO A 34 -10.66 8.67 1.20
C PRO A 34 -9.43 9.14 0.41
N TRP A 35 -8.79 8.21 -0.31
CA TRP A 35 -7.61 8.52 -1.11
C TRP A 35 -8.01 8.87 -2.54
N VAL A 36 -7.68 10.09 -2.96
CA VAL A 36 -8.12 10.67 -4.23
C VAL A 36 -6.98 10.72 -5.24
N ILE A 37 -7.21 10.15 -6.42
CA ILE A 37 -6.31 10.27 -7.57
C ILE A 37 -6.83 11.35 -8.52
N SER A 38 -6.05 12.42 -8.65
CA SER A 38 -6.24 13.44 -9.69
C SER A 38 -5.57 13.02 -11.00
N PHE A 39 -6.19 13.40 -12.13
CA PHE A 39 -5.68 13.12 -13.48
C PHE A 39 -6.04 14.23 -14.48
N ARG A 40 -5.31 14.27 -15.61
CA ARG A 40 -5.55 15.24 -16.69
C ARG A 40 -6.81 14.86 -17.46
N LYS A 41 -7.75 15.79 -17.53
CA LYS A 41 -9.05 15.68 -18.21
C LYS A 41 -8.91 15.98 -19.71
N PRO A 42 -9.75 15.39 -20.59
CA PRO A 42 -9.84 15.80 -21.99
C PRO A 42 -10.31 17.25 -22.09
N ASN A 43 -9.68 18.06 -22.95
CA ASN A 43 -10.12 19.44 -23.20
C ASN A 43 -11.36 19.47 -24.12
N ALA A 44 -12.05 20.61 -24.22
CA ALA A 44 -13.30 20.73 -25.00
C ALA A 44 -13.13 20.37 -26.49
N ARG A 45 -11.95 20.61 -27.05
CA ARG A 45 -11.63 20.27 -28.45
C ARG A 45 -11.51 18.75 -28.65
N GLN A 46 -10.80 18.06 -27.76
CA GLN A 46 -10.70 16.60 -27.74
C GLN A 46 -12.06 15.92 -27.47
N GLN A 47 -12.93 16.58 -26.71
CA GLN A 47 -14.31 16.10 -26.48
C GLN A 47 -15.16 16.08 -27.75
N LEU A 48 -14.92 17.03 -28.65
CA LEU A 48 -15.62 17.15 -29.93
C LEU A 48 -15.00 16.28 -31.02
N GLU A 49 -13.68 16.26 -31.12
CA GLU A 49 -12.96 15.55 -32.18
C GLU A 49 -12.89 14.02 -31.93
N ASP A 50 -12.79 13.58 -30.67
CA ASP A 50 -12.52 12.17 -30.31
C ASP A 50 -13.57 11.58 -29.35
N PHE A 51 -14.85 11.84 -29.60
CA PHE A 51 -15.94 11.44 -28.71
C PHE A 51 -16.03 9.91 -28.51
N SER A 52 -15.77 9.11 -29.56
CA SER A 52 -15.75 7.65 -29.48
C SER A 52 -14.65 7.15 -28.53
N THR A 53 -13.46 7.73 -28.62
CA THR A 53 -12.31 7.44 -27.74
C THR A 53 -12.63 7.74 -26.28
N ILE A 54 -13.30 8.86 -26.01
CA ILE A 54 -13.70 9.25 -24.65
C ILE A 54 -14.76 8.30 -24.09
N ARG A 55 -15.74 7.87 -24.90
CA ARG A 55 -16.71 6.84 -24.49
C ARG A 55 -16.03 5.52 -24.12
N VAL A 56 -15.15 5.01 -24.97
CA VAL A 56 -14.40 3.77 -24.71
C VAL A 56 -13.54 3.91 -23.45
N TRP A 57 -12.92 5.07 -23.25
CA TRP A 57 -12.15 5.36 -22.04
C TRP A 57 -13.01 5.35 -20.77
N MET A 58 -14.18 6.00 -20.79
CA MET A 58 -15.11 6.01 -19.65
C MET A 58 -15.60 4.60 -19.31
N GLU A 59 -15.97 3.80 -20.32
CA GLU A 59 -16.39 2.41 -20.13
C GLU A 59 -15.25 1.56 -19.53
N LYS A 60 -14.01 1.72 -20.01
CA LYS A 60 -12.84 1.04 -19.41
C LYS A 60 -12.66 1.38 -17.93
N LEU A 61 -12.85 2.64 -17.54
CA LEU A 61 -12.77 3.05 -16.13
C LEU A 61 -13.94 2.50 -15.31
N LYS A 62 -15.16 2.53 -15.85
CA LYS A 62 -16.36 2.05 -15.16
C LYS A 62 -16.32 0.54 -14.93
N ASN A 63 -15.90 -0.24 -15.93
CA ASN A 63 -15.84 -1.70 -15.87
C ASN A 63 -14.85 -2.23 -14.81
N GLN A 64 -13.87 -1.44 -14.41
CA GLN A 64 -12.93 -1.78 -13.32
C GLN A 64 -13.22 -1.04 -12.01
N SER A 65 -14.31 -0.26 -11.96
CA SER A 65 -14.73 0.44 -10.75
C SER A 65 -15.52 -0.48 -9.82
N LYS A 66 -15.57 -0.09 -8.54
CA LYS A 66 -16.33 -0.78 -7.48
C LYS A 66 -17.80 -1.03 -7.84
N ALA A 67 -18.41 -0.19 -8.67
CA ALA A 67 -19.79 -0.37 -9.11
C ALA A 67 -20.01 -1.66 -9.94
N VAL A 68 -18.97 -2.16 -10.62
CA VAL A 68 -19.03 -3.36 -11.46
C VAL A 68 -18.31 -4.53 -10.80
N THR A 69 -17.14 -4.29 -10.21
CA THR A 69 -16.30 -5.35 -9.60
C THR A 69 -16.66 -5.65 -8.16
N GLY A 70 -17.53 -4.87 -7.53
CA GLY A 70 -17.91 -4.97 -6.10
C GLY A 70 -16.86 -4.43 -5.13
N SER A 71 -15.62 -4.15 -5.57
CA SER A 71 -14.54 -3.60 -4.74
C SER A 71 -13.56 -2.74 -5.55
N GLY A 72 -12.88 -1.81 -4.88
CA GLY A 72 -11.90 -0.92 -5.52
C GLY A 72 -12.34 0.54 -5.55
N TYR A 73 -11.99 1.25 -6.62
CA TYR A 73 -12.23 2.69 -6.67
C TYR A 73 -13.66 3.06 -7.08
N HIS A 74 -14.11 4.20 -6.58
CA HIS A 74 -15.29 4.93 -7.06
C HIS A 74 -14.87 6.01 -8.08
N LEU A 75 -15.77 6.33 -9.00
CA LEU A 75 -15.61 7.42 -9.96
C LEU A 75 -16.54 8.56 -9.56
N ASP A 76 -15.97 9.68 -9.16
CA ASP A 76 -16.74 10.91 -9.01
C ASP A 76 -16.91 11.52 -10.39
N TYR A 77 -18.14 11.92 -10.73
CA TYR A 77 -18.45 12.55 -12.01
C TYR A 77 -18.73 14.03 -11.83
N LYS A 78 -18.30 14.83 -12.81
CA LYS A 78 -18.71 16.22 -12.94
C LYS A 78 -19.66 16.38 -14.12
N VAL A 79 -20.74 17.10 -13.88
CA VAL A 79 -21.66 17.54 -14.93
C VAL A 79 -21.03 18.72 -15.69
N ILE A 80 -20.97 18.59 -17.01
CA ILE A 80 -20.49 19.63 -17.93
C ILE A 80 -21.59 19.88 -18.96
N ASN A 81 -22.03 21.12 -19.07
CA ASN A 81 -22.98 21.54 -20.10
C ASN A 81 -22.21 21.85 -21.38
N HIS A 82 -22.34 20.98 -22.38
CA HIS A 82 -21.71 21.17 -23.68
C HIS A 82 -22.72 21.74 -24.67
N ARG A 83 -22.41 22.90 -25.28
CA ARG A 83 -23.33 23.66 -26.15
C ARG A 83 -23.89 22.85 -27.33
N GLN A 84 -23.15 21.87 -27.84
CA GLN A 84 -23.57 21.00 -28.96
C GLN A 84 -24.03 19.60 -28.54
N LEU A 85 -23.68 19.12 -27.34
CA LEU A 85 -23.89 17.72 -26.93
C LEU A 85 -24.82 17.57 -25.71
N GLY A 86 -25.33 18.69 -25.18
CA GLY A 86 -26.16 18.71 -23.98
C GLY A 86 -25.36 18.47 -22.68
N GLU A 87 -26.05 18.01 -21.64
CA GLU A 87 -25.45 17.65 -20.35
C GLU A 87 -24.58 16.39 -20.50
N GLN A 88 -23.29 16.48 -20.16
CA GLN A 88 -22.38 15.34 -20.12
C GLN A 88 -21.80 15.14 -18.73
N ARG A 89 -21.69 13.88 -18.29
CA ARG A 89 -21.03 13.51 -17.04
C ARG A 89 -19.67 12.92 -17.35
N LEU A 90 -18.61 13.61 -16.94
CA LEU A 90 -17.23 13.15 -17.13
C LEU A 90 -16.61 12.77 -15.79
N PRO A 91 -15.84 11.68 -15.72
CA PRO A 91 -15.07 11.35 -14.52
C PRO A 91 -14.16 12.51 -14.13
N GLU A 92 -14.28 12.96 -12.89
CA GLU A 92 -13.50 14.04 -12.31
C GLU A 92 -12.42 13.52 -11.36
N ARG A 93 -12.76 12.53 -10.52
CA ARG A 93 -11.84 11.93 -9.54
C ARG A 93 -12.02 10.43 -9.49
N ILE A 94 -10.94 9.76 -9.14
CA ILE A 94 -10.94 8.35 -8.76
C ILE A 94 -10.68 8.30 -7.27
N VAL A 95 -11.58 7.66 -6.52
CA VAL A 95 -11.58 7.70 -5.06
C VAL A 95 -11.57 6.29 -4.50
N PHE A 96 -10.59 5.98 -3.65
CA PHE A 96 -10.63 4.80 -2.80
C PHE A 96 -11.20 5.19 -1.45
N GLN A 97 -12.37 4.66 -1.11
CA GLN A 97 -13.09 5.03 0.12
C GLN A 97 -12.43 4.43 1.37
N SER A 98 -11.82 3.25 1.25
CA SER A 98 -11.17 2.56 2.36
C SER A 98 -9.85 1.91 1.95
N ARG A 99 -9.05 1.56 2.97
CA ARG A 99 -7.87 0.70 2.82
C ARG A 99 -8.21 -0.60 2.12
N GLU A 100 -9.30 -1.23 2.52
CA GLU A 100 -9.73 -2.53 2.00
C GLU A 100 -10.05 -2.47 0.50
N ASP A 101 -10.72 -1.40 0.04
CA ASP A 101 -10.96 -1.16 -1.38
C ASP A 101 -9.65 -1.06 -2.17
N LEU A 102 -8.68 -0.31 -1.65
CA LEU A 102 -7.37 -0.16 -2.28
C LEU A 102 -6.63 -1.50 -2.33
N LEU A 103 -6.59 -2.24 -1.23
CA LEU A 103 -5.86 -3.51 -1.12
C LEU A 103 -6.47 -4.60 -2.01
N ARG A 104 -7.81 -4.68 -2.10
CA ARG A 104 -8.48 -5.60 -3.04
C ARG A 104 -8.16 -5.26 -4.48
N PHE A 105 -8.19 -3.98 -4.84
CA PHE A 105 -7.89 -3.52 -6.20
C PHE A 105 -6.47 -3.87 -6.67
N ILE A 106 -5.48 -3.82 -5.77
CA ILE A 106 -4.09 -4.20 -6.08
C ILE A 106 -3.74 -5.65 -5.72
N HIS A 107 -4.71 -6.43 -5.21
CA HIS A 107 -4.55 -7.80 -4.74
C HIS A 107 -3.48 -7.98 -3.64
N LYS A 108 -3.44 -7.06 -2.67
CA LYS A 108 -2.50 -7.07 -1.53
C LYS A 108 -3.17 -7.24 -0.17
N LEU A 109 -4.43 -7.68 -0.13
CA LEU A 109 -5.16 -7.86 1.12
C LEU A 109 -4.50 -8.90 2.05
N ARG A 110 -4.14 -10.08 1.51
CA ARG A 110 -3.48 -11.14 2.29
C ARG A 110 -2.09 -10.72 2.79
N ASP A 111 -1.28 -10.12 1.92
CA ASP A 111 0.04 -9.60 2.28
C ASP A 111 -0.09 -8.56 3.42
N TYR A 112 -1.09 -7.69 3.34
CA TYR A 112 -1.39 -6.73 4.40
C TYR A 112 -1.78 -7.39 5.72
N GLU A 113 -2.68 -8.38 5.70
CA GLU A 113 -3.09 -9.10 6.91
C GLU A 113 -1.88 -9.74 7.60
N GLN A 114 -1.02 -10.43 6.84
CA GLN A 114 0.20 -11.04 7.38
C GLN A 114 1.17 -10.01 7.97
N LEU A 115 1.39 -8.89 7.27
CA LEU A 115 2.24 -7.80 7.73
C LEU A 115 1.70 -7.17 9.01
N TYR A 116 0.41 -6.88 9.04
CA TYR A 116 -0.25 -6.25 10.18
C TYR A 116 -0.21 -7.16 11.40
N THR A 117 -0.59 -8.44 11.26
CA THR A 117 -0.52 -9.42 12.37
C THR A 117 0.90 -9.56 12.89
N THR A 118 1.89 -9.63 12.00
CA THR A 118 3.31 -9.74 12.38
C THR A 118 3.78 -8.49 13.13
N ALA A 119 3.43 -7.30 12.64
CA ALA A 119 3.78 -6.04 13.28
C ALA A 119 3.13 -5.93 14.67
N SER A 120 1.82 -6.17 14.77
CA SER A 120 1.09 -6.13 16.03
C SER A 120 1.65 -7.11 17.05
N ALA A 121 1.91 -8.36 16.66
CA ALA A 121 2.50 -9.36 17.56
C ALA A 121 3.91 -8.94 18.04
N SER A 122 4.72 -8.37 17.15
CA SER A 122 6.06 -7.90 17.49
C SER A 122 6.02 -6.72 18.46
N ILE A 123 5.09 -5.79 18.26
CA ILE A 123 4.87 -4.63 19.13
C ILE A 123 4.34 -5.07 20.49
N SER A 124 3.44 -6.04 20.54
CA SER A 124 2.94 -6.59 21.81
C SER A 124 4.05 -7.29 22.59
N ARG A 125 4.98 -7.99 21.92
CA ARG A 125 6.11 -8.67 22.56
C ARG A 125 7.21 -7.69 22.97
N HIS A 126 7.50 -6.71 22.12
CA HIS A 126 8.54 -5.70 22.30
C HIS A 126 8.01 -4.30 21.98
N PRO A 127 7.44 -3.58 22.97
CA PRO A 127 6.83 -2.28 22.74
C PRO A 127 7.77 -1.22 22.13
N THR A 128 9.08 -1.35 22.35
CA THR A 128 10.12 -0.49 21.77
C THR A 128 10.16 -0.53 20.24
N LEU A 129 9.65 -1.60 19.61
CA LEU A 129 9.59 -1.71 18.14
C LEU A 129 8.49 -0.85 17.50
N HIS A 130 7.52 -0.38 18.27
CA HIS A 130 6.38 0.40 17.76
C HIS A 130 6.85 1.61 16.94
N GLU A 131 7.70 2.45 17.53
CA GLU A 131 8.20 3.66 16.87
C GLU A 131 9.09 3.33 15.66
N TRP A 132 9.89 2.26 15.75
CA TRP A 132 10.75 1.83 14.65
C TRP A 132 9.93 1.34 13.44
N ILE A 133 8.90 0.51 13.65
CA ILE A 133 8.05 -0.02 12.58
C ILE A 133 7.26 1.12 11.91
N ILE A 134 6.74 2.07 12.70
CA ILE A 134 6.02 3.24 12.19
C ILE A 134 6.93 4.18 11.42
N SER A 135 8.17 4.39 11.86
CA SER A 135 9.12 5.27 11.17
C SER A 135 9.74 4.62 9.92
N LYS A 136 9.86 3.28 9.90
CA LYS A 136 10.49 2.52 8.81
C LYS A 136 9.59 1.38 8.28
N PRO A 137 8.33 1.64 7.87
CA PRO A 137 7.39 0.60 7.47
C PRO A 137 7.85 -0.15 6.22
N ARG A 138 8.56 0.52 5.31
CA ARG A 138 9.14 -0.13 4.11
C ARG A 138 10.22 -1.15 4.47
N GLN A 139 11.04 -0.84 5.47
CA GLN A 139 12.10 -1.73 5.91
C GLN A 139 11.48 -2.97 6.56
N PHE A 140 10.48 -2.78 7.42
CA PHE A 140 9.69 -3.89 7.98
C PHE A 140 9.07 -4.76 6.88
N MET A 141 8.36 -4.16 5.92
CA MET A 141 7.73 -4.90 4.81
C MET A 141 8.73 -5.70 3.97
N LYS A 142 9.92 -5.13 3.72
CA LYS A 142 10.98 -5.81 2.96
C LYS A 142 11.47 -7.09 3.66
N HIS A 143 11.49 -7.09 4.99
CA HIS A 143 12.05 -8.17 5.80
C HIS A 143 10.98 -9.03 6.49
N HIS A 144 9.72 -8.93 6.05
CA HIS A 144 8.63 -9.61 6.75
C HIS A 144 8.77 -11.14 6.79
N GLU A 145 9.33 -11.76 5.74
CA GLU A 145 9.54 -13.21 5.66
C GLU A 145 10.57 -13.69 6.68
N SER A 146 11.63 -12.91 6.89
CA SER A 146 12.71 -13.18 7.84
C SER A 146 12.51 -12.53 9.20
N TRP A 147 11.36 -11.88 9.42
CA TRP A 147 11.16 -11.02 10.58
C TRP A 147 11.27 -11.75 11.92
N GLN A 148 10.76 -12.98 11.98
CA GLN A 148 10.86 -13.80 13.20
C GLN A 148 12.31 -14.17 13.54
N GLN A 149 13.14 -14.43 12.53
CA GLN A 149 14.57 -14.68 12.71
C GLN A 149 15.31 -13.41 13.18
N LEU A 150 14.99 -12.25 12.59
CA LEU A 150 15.54 -10.96 13.04
C LEU A 150 15.19 -10.69 14.51
N LEU A 151 13.92 -10.91 14.87
CA LEU A 151 13.45 -10.70 16.23
C LEU A 151 14.14 -11.64 17.23
N ALA A 152 14.35 -12.91 16.86
CA ALA A 152 15.08 -13.88 17.68
C ALA A 152 16.54 -13.45 17.92
N VAL A 153 17.20 -12.83 16.93
CA VAL A 153 18.54 -12.28 17.11
C VAL A 153 18.52 -11.11 18.10
N CYS A 154 17.58 -10.17 17.96
CA CYS A 154 17.45 -9.06 18.90
C CYS A 154 17.18 -9.57 20.33
N GLU A 155 16.28 -10.54 20.49
CA GLU A 155 15.97 -11.19 21.78
C GLU A 155 17.20 -11.81 22.41
N TYR A 156 18.00 -12.55 21.63
CA TYR A 156 19.25 -13.14 22.11
C TYR A 156 20.21 -12.09 22.68
N PHE A 157 20.43 -10.98 21.98
CA PHE A 157 21.34 -9.92 22.45
C PHE A 157 20.78 -9.12 23.63
N ILE A 158 19.45 -9.05 23.80
CA ILE A 158 18.83 -8.46 25.00
C ILE A 158 19.08 -9.37 26.22
N GLU A 159 18.98 -10.69 26.05
CA GLU A 159 19.23 -11.69 27.11
C GLU A 159 20.73 -11.88 27.39
N HIS A 160 21.59 -11.69 26.38
CA HIS A 160 23.04 -11.85 26.43
C HIS A 160 23.77 -10.59 25.93
N PRO A 161 23.84 -9.51 26.74
CA PRO A 161 24.35 -8.20 26.30
C PRO A 161 25.87 -8.14 26.08
N GLN A 162 26.64 -9.06 26.67
CA GLN A 162 28.07 -9.24 26.40
C GLN A 162 28.32 -10.72 26.07
N PRO A 163 27.95 -11.18 24.87
CA PRO A 163 28.35 -12.49 24.44
C PRO A 163 29.85 -12.41 24.11
N ASP A 164 30.71 -13.08 24.89
CA ASP A 164 32.13 -13.29 24.56
C ASP A 164 32.33 -14.23 23.35
N TYR A 165 31.32 -14.28 22.47
CA TYR A 165 31.17 -15.22 21.37
C TYR A 165 31.29 -14.49 20.04
N TYR A 166 31.98 -15.10 19.10
CA TYR A 166 31.87 -14.71 17.70
C TYR A 166 30.46 -14.99 17.21
N VAL A 167 29.97 -14.23 16.21
CA VAL A 167 28.63 -14.43 15.60
C VAL A 167 28.37 -15.90 15.17
N ARG A 168 29.43 -16.67 14.91
CA ARG A 168 29.38 -18.10 14.56
C ARG A 168 29.06 -19.05 15.72
N GLU A 169 29.18 -18.57 16.95
CA GLU A 169 29.01 -19.35 18.18
C GLU A 169 27.66 -19.09 18.86
N LEU A 170 26.81 -18.23 18.26
CA LEU A 170 25.47 -17.92 18.76
C LEU A 170 24.51 -19.08 18.47
N ASP A 171 24.02 -19.75 19.51
CA ASP A 171 23.00 -20.81 19.39
C ASP A 171 21.58 -20.21 19.32
N ILE A 172 21.26 -19.60 18.17
CA ILE A 172 19.94 -19.04 17.90
C ILE A 172 19.19 -19.99 16.96
N ARG A 173 18.11 -20.60 17.45
CA ARG A 173 17.32 -21.57 16.67
C ARG A 173 16.86 -20.99 15.34
N GLY A 174 17.23 -21.65 14.24
CA GLY A 174 16.81 -21.28 12.89
C GLY A 174 17.55 -20.06 12.33
N VAL A 175 18.61 -19.57 12.97
CA VAL A 175 19.44 -18.47 12.51
C VAL A 175 20.89 -18.96 12.38
N ASP A 176 21.45 -18.86 11.17
CA ASP A 176 22.86 -19.11 10.97
C ASP A 176 23.67 -17.79 10.97
N SER A 177 24.99 -17.90 11.11
CA SER A 177 25.87 -16.72 11.10
C SER A 177 25.80 -15.91 9.81
N LYS A 178 25.52 -16.55 8.66
CA LYS A 178 25.39 -15.87 7.36
C LYS A 178 24.14 -14.99 7.33
N PHE A 179 23.05 -15.42 7.94
CA PHE A 179 21.84 -14.64 8.11
C PHE A 179 22.12 -13.34 8.89
N ILE A 180 22.83 -13.44 10.01
CA ILE A 180 23.17 -12.27 10.83
C ILE A 180 24.04 -11.32 10.02
N GLU A 181 25.10 -11.83 9.38
CA GLU A 181 26.00 -11.03 8.53
C GLU A 181 25.26 -10.30 7.40
N GLN A 182 24.31 -10.96 6.73
CA GLN A 182 23.52 -10.38 5.64
C GLN A 182 22.50 -9.35 6.11
N ASN A 183 22.08 -9.40 7.38
CA ASN A 183 21.06 -8.54 7.96
C ASN A 183 21.61 -7.53 8.98
N LYS A 184 22.94 -7.36 9.09
CA LYS A 184 23.58 -6.33 9.94
C LYS A 184 23.11 -4.90 9.70
N GLY A 185 22.54 -4.59 8.53
CA GLY A 185 22.01 -3.26 8.25
C GLY A 185 20.65 -2.96 8.88
N ILE A 186 19.94 -3.99 9.37
CA ILE A 186 18.64 -3.85 10.05
C ILE A 186 18.68 -4.23 11.52
N LEU A 187 19.57 -5.15 11.91
CA LEU A 187 19.89 -5.51 13.30
C LEU A 187 20.73 -4.39 13.95
#